data_AF-A0A8R1ECK1-F1
#
_entry.id   AF-A0A8R1ECK1-F1
#
_cell.length_a   1.000
_cell.length_b   1.000
_cell.length_c   1.000
_cell.angle_alpha   90.00
_cell.angle_beta   90.00
_cell.angle_gamma   90.00
#
_symmetry.space_group_name_H-M   'P 1'
#
loop_
_entity.id
_entity.type
_entity.pdbx_description
1 polymer ?
#
loop_
_entity_poly.entity_id
_entity_poly.type
_entity_poly.pdbx_seq_one_letter_code
_entity_poly.pdbx_strand_id
1 'polypeptide(L)'
;MVYTHLLQLSQCYESMARNNKLIVFTNDISVRKAFNGLVYNCMRTGLVADSKTLEITGVLSVTDFIMVLMMLWKYRENLDELKGTPLSHEDFRQMDVAYMPISRWKGM
;
A
#
# COMPACT_ATOMS: atom_id res chain seq x y z
N MET A 1 35.53 1.24 12.64
CA MET A 1 34.95 0.92 11.32
C MET A 1 34.81 -0.61 11.14
N VAL A 2 34.28 -1.33 12.13
CA VAL A 2 34.22 -2.81 12.09
C VAL A 2 32.91 -3.29 11.48
N TYR A 3 31.80 -2.66 11.81
CA TYR A 3 30.46 -3.00 11.28
C TYR A 3 30.32 -2.75 9.77
N THR A 4 30.99 -1.73 9.23
CA THR A 4 30.95 -1.43 7.79
C THR A 4 31.58 -2.54 6.96
N HIS A 5 32.71 -3.07 7.43
CA HIS A 5 33.41 -4.17 6.75
C HIS A 5 32.61 -5.47 6.84
N LEU A 6 31.95 -5.72 7.96
CA LEU A 6 31.04 -6.86 8.13
C LEU A 6 29.86 -6.78 7.14
N LEU A 7 29.20 -5.63 7.04
CA LEU A 7 28.05 -5.43 6.15
C LEU A 7 28.44 -5.54 4.66
N GLN A 8 29.67 -5.18 4.30
CA GLN A 8 30.19 -5.34 2.94
C GLN A 8 30.47 -6.79 2.56
N LEU A 9 30.80 -7.64 3.54
CA LEU A 9 31.11 -9.05 3.33
C LEU A 9 29.87 -9.95 3.40
N SER A 10 28.85 -9.58 4.17
CA SER A 10 27.63 -10.37 4.33
C SER A 10 26.67 -10.17 3.16
N GLN A 11 26.27 -11.25 2.48
CA GLN A 11 25.20 -11.20 1.49
C GLN A 11 23.84 -11.06 2.16
N CYS A 12 22.90 -10.32 1.55
CA CYS A 12 21.55 -10.14 2.11
C CYS A 12 20.83 -11.47 2.34
N TYR A 13 21.10 -12.49 1.51
CA TYR A 13 20.55 -13.83 1.65
C TYR A 13 21.00 -14.50 2.95
N GLU A 14 22.28 -14.38 3.32
CA GLU A 14 22.80 -14.92 4.58
C GLU A 14 22.23 -14.20 5.80
N SER A 15 21.88 -12.92 5.64
CA SER A 15 21.24 -12.13 6.69
C SER A 15 19.74 -12.43 6.88
N MET A 16 19.09 -13.13 5.94
CA MET A 16 17.67 -13.46 6.07
C MET A 16 17.46 -14.56 7.13
N ALA A 17 16.40 -14.44 7.92
CA ALA A 17 16.03 -15.52 8.82
C ALA A 17 15.68 -16.79 8.02
N ARG A 18 16.04 -17.96 8.58
CA ARG A 18 15.79 -19.27 7.94
C ARG A 18 14.33 -19.47 7.51
N ASN A 19 13.40 -18.89 8.25
CA ASN A 19 11.98 -18.87 7.91
C ASN A 19 11.51 -17.41 7.83
N ASN A 20 11.14 -16.98 6.62
CA ASN A 20 10.57 -15.67 6.37
C ASN A 20 9.22 -15.82 5.69
N LYS A 21 8.25 -15.02 6.12
CA LYS A 21 6.94 -14.92 5.49
C LYS A 21 6.90 -13.66 4.62
N LEU A 22 6.57 -13.83 3.36
CA LEU A 22 6.41 -12.76 2.39
C LEU A 22 4.99 -12.77 1.83
N ILE A 23 4.43 -11.59 1.58
CA ILE A 23 3.13 -11.43 0.93
C ILE A 23 3.37 -10.72 -0.40
N VAL A 24 2.79 -11.27 -1.45
CA VAL A 24 2.81 -10.68 -2.79
C VAL A 24 1.38 -10.46 -3.23
N PHE A 25 1.04 -9.23 -3.59
CA PHE A 25 -0.25 -8.83 -4.14
C PHE A 25 -0.11 -8.61 -5.63
N THR A 26 -1.11 -9.02 -6.41
CA THR A 26 -1.21 -8.60 -7.81
C THR A 26 -1.69 -7.15 -7.91
N ASN A 27 -1.25 -6.42 -8.92
CA ASN A 27 -1.50 -4.99 -9.08
C ASN A 27 -2.97 -4.62 -9.42
N ASP A 28 -3.80 -5.60 -9.76
CA ASP A 28 -5.23 -5.46 -10.04
C ASP A 28 -6.11 -5.57 -8.79
N ILE A 29 -5.57 -6.02 -7.66
CA ILE A 29 -6.31 -6.10 -6.39
C ILE A 29 -6.62 -4.69 -5.86
N SER A 30 -7.78 -4.52 -5.23
CA SER A 30 -8.17 -3.25 -4.60
C SER A 30 -7.31 -2.91 -3.37
N VAL A 31 -7.06 -1.62 -3.12
CA VAL A 31 -6.37 -1.11 -1.93
C VAL A 31 -6.95 -1.68 -0.63
N ARG A 32 -8.28 -1.77 -0.47
CA ARG A 32 -8.94 -2.33 0.73
C ARG A 32 -8.59 -3.79 0.97
N LYS A 33 -8.64 -4.62 -0.08
CA LYS A 33 -8.29 -6.04 0.03
C LYS A 33 -6.81 -6.21 0.38
N ALA A 34 -5.94 -5.40 -0.21
CA ALA A 34 -4.52 -5.40 0.12
C ALA A 34 -4.25 -5.01 1.58
N PHE A 35 -4.93 -3.97 2.07
CA PHE A 35 -4.90 -3.57 3.48
C PHE A 35 -5.30 -4.73 4.40
N ASN A 36 -6.47 -5.33 4.15
CA ASN A 36 -6.97 -6.45 4.94
C ASN A 36 -6.00 -7.65 4.89
N GLY A 37 -5.39 -7.91 3.73
CA GLY A 37 -4.38 -8.96 3.56
C GLY A 37 -3.15 -8.72 4.44
N LEU A 38 -2.69 -7.48 4.56
CA LEU A 38 -1.58 -7.13 5.46
C LEU A 38 -1.97 -7.27 6.94
N VAL A 39 -3.13 -6.74 7.33
CA VAL A 39 -3.64 -6.83 8.71
C VAL A 39 -3.83 -8.28 9.14
N TYR A 40 -4.50 -9.09 8.32
CA TYR A 40 -4.74 -10.51 8.61
C TYR A 40 -3.46 -11.31 8.81
N ASN A 41 -2.40 -10.95 8.08
CA ASN A 41 -1.11 -11.62 8.18
C ASN A 41 -0.15 -10.97 9.18
N CYS A 42 -0.58 -9.93 9.92
CA CYS A 42 0.24 -9.14 10.84
C CYS A 42 1.50 -8.56 10.17
N MET A 43 1.43 -8.23 8.88
CA MET A 43 2.54 -7.69 8.10
C MET A 43 2.35 -6.19 7.86
N ARG A 44 3.45 -5.45 7.81
CA ARG A 44 3.46 -4.00 7.54
C ARG A 44 3.78 -3.65 6.09
N THR A 45 4.20 -4.64 5.31
CA THR A 45 4.63 -4.47 3.92
C THR A 45 4.31 -5.70 3.11
N GLY A 46 4.05 -5.51 1.83
CA GLY A 46 3.88 -6.56 0.82
C GLY A 46 4.48 -6.13 -0.50
N LEU A 47 4.91 -7.10 -1.31
CA LEU A 47 5.33 -6.82 -2.67
C LEU A 47 4.11 -6.68 -3.57
N VAL A 48 4.27 -5.88 -4.62
CA VAL A 48 3.28 -5.73 -5.70
C VAL A 48 3.87 -6.36 -6.93
N ALA A 49 3.14 -7.28 -7.56
CA ALA A 49 3.50 -7.92 -8.79
C ALA A 49 2.51 -7.54 -9.91
N ASP A 50 2.97 -7.48 -11.14
CA ASP A 50 2.07 -7.35 -12.28
C ASP A 50 1.18 -8.59 -12.41
N SER A 51 -0.12 -8.39 -12.56
CA SER A 51 -1.09 -9.49 -12.67
C SER A 51 -0.90 -10.37 -13.90
N LYS A 52 -0.25 -9.88 -14.96
CA LYS A 52 -0.04 -10.61 -16.22
C LYS A 52 1.35 -11.22 -16.31
N THR A 53 2.40 -10.48 -15.94
CA THR A 53 3.79 -10.95 -16.04
C THR A 53 4.31 -11.58 -14.75
N LEU A 54 3.63 -11.36 -13.62
CA LEU A 54 4.07 -11.74 -12.26
C LEU A 54 5.41 -11.12 -11.83
N GLU A 55 5.90 -10.12 -12.56
CA GLU A 55 7.11 -9.39 -12.21
C GLU A 55 6.85 -8.44 -11.03
N ILE A 56 7.82 -8.33 -10.12
CA ILE A 56 7.70 -7.42 -8.98
C ILE A 56 7.82 -5.97 -9.46
N THR A 57 6.72 -5.23 -9.39
CA THR A 57 6.62 -3.83 -9.83
C THR A 57 6.81 -2.84 -8.70
N GLY A 58 6.76 -3.28 -7.44
CA GLY A 58 7.00 -2.38 -6.31
C GLY A 58 6.66 -2.97 -4.94
N VAL A 59 6.51 -2.07 -3.97
CA VAL A 59 6.25 -2.40 -2.56
C VAL A 59 5.05 -1.60 -2.08
N LEU A 60 4.12 -2.26 -1.40
CA LEU A 60 2.99 -1.65 -0.69
C LEU A 60 3.26 -1.69 0.81
N SER A 61 3.20 -0.54 1.48
CA SER A 61 3.57 -0.41 2.90
C SER A 61 2.54 0.40 3.69
N VAL A 62 2.71 0.46 5.02
CA VAL A 62 1.88 1.30 5.89
C VAL A 62 1.81 2.75 5.39
N THR A 63 2.89 3.29 4.83
CA THR A 63 2.95 4.67 4.31
C THR A 63 1.92 4.93 3.22
N ASP A 64 1.67 3.94 2.34
CA ASP A 64 0.62 4.02 1.33
C ASP A 64 -0.76 4.22 1.97
N PHE A 65 -1.06 3.44 3.02
CA PHE A 65 -2.34 3.54 3.71
C PHE A 65 -2.48 4.82 4.53
N ILE A 66 -1.38 5.34 5.10
CA ILE A 66 -1.39 6.66 5.73
C ILE A 66 -1.74 7.72 4.67
N MET A 67 -1.15 7.67 3.48
CA MET A 67 -1.47 8.59 2.39
C MET A 67 -2.93 8.47 1.93
N VAL A 68 -3.46 7.25 1.81
CA VAL A 68 -4.90 7.03 1.53
C VAL A 68 -5.76 7.74 2.58
N LEU A 69 -5.44 7.59 3.86
CA LEU A 69 -6.15 8.28 4.93
C LEU A 69 -6.02 9.80 4.79
N MET A 70 -4.80 10.33 4.61
CA MET A 70 -4.60 11.78 4.43
C MET A 70 -5.41 12.35 3.26
N MET A 71 -5.49 11.64 2.13
CA MET A 71 -6.31 12.06 0.99
C MET A 71 -7.80 12.11 1.33
N LEU A 72 -8.31 11.08 2.03
CA LEU A 72 -9.71 11.03 2.48
C LEU A 72 -10.01 12.16 3.47
N TRP A 73 -9.07 12.45 4.38
CA TRP A 73 -9.19 13.55 5.36
C TRP A 73 -9.20 14.93 4.68
N LYS A 74 -8.24 15.21 3.80
CA LYS A 74 -8.17 16.47 3.05
C LYS A 74 -9.41 16.69 2.19
N TYR A 75 -9.92 15.63 1.57
CA TYR A 75 -11.17 15.69 0.83
C TYR A 75 -12.35 16.10 1.74
N ARG A 76 -12.46 15.49 2.93
CA ARG A 76 -13.49 15.85 3.91
C ARG A 76 -13.40 17.32 4.36
N GLU A 77 -12.20 17.83 4.60
CA GLU A 77 -11.98 19.23 4.99
C GLU A 77 -12.42 20.21 3.89
N ASN A 78 -12.02 19.97 2.64
CA ASN A 78 -12.47 20.78 1.50
C ASN A 78 -14.00 20.78 1.33
N LEU A 79 -14.68 19.69 1.72
CA LEU A 79 -16.14 19.60 1.70
C LEU A 79 -16.80 20.39 2.82
N ASP A 80 -16.18 20.41 4.01
CA ASP A 80 -16.65 21.23 5.14
C ASP A 80 -16.52 22.74 4.83
N GLU A 81 -15.60 23.13 3.95
CA GLU A 81 -15.46 24.49 3.40
C GLU A 81 -16.47 24.80 2.27
N LEU A 82 -16.90 23.79 1.50
CA LEU A 82 -17.86 23.90 0.38
C LEU A 82 -19.34 23.88 0.81
N LYS A 83 -19.66 24.26 2.05
CA LYS A 83 -21.03 24.32 2.60
C LYS A 83 -22.02 25.07 1.70
N GLY A 84 -22.68 24.30 0.83
CA GLY A 84 -23.76 24.71 -0.03
C GLY A 84 -24.50 23.52 -0.66
N THR A 85 -23.80 22.42 -0.92
CA THR A 85 -24.43 21.16 -1.35
C THR A 85 -23.75 19.97 -0.66
N PRO A 86 -24.45 19.21 0.19
CA PRO A 86 -23.91 17.96 0.71
C PRO A 86 -23.77 16.97 -0.45
N LEU A 87 -22.54 16.56 -0.76
CA LEU A 87 -22.31 15.38 -1.60
C LEU A 87 -22.92 14.17 -0.86
N SER A 88 -23.77 13.44 -1.57
CA SER A 88 -24.50 12.31 -1.02
C SER A 88 -23.52 11.24 -0.53
N HIS A 89 -23.95 10.38 0.39
CA HIS A 89 -23.23 9.14 0.75
C HIS A 89 -22.91 8.28 -0.49
N GLU A 90 -23.58 8.52 -1.63
CA GLU A 90 -23.31 7.91 -2.92
C GLU A 90 -22.14 8.56 -3.68
N ASP A 91 -21.93 9.86 -3.55
CA ASP A 91 -20.81 10.55 -4.19
C ASP A 91 -19.47 10.27 -3.48
N PHE A 92 -19.51 10.09 -2.16
CA PHE A 92 -18.38 9.54 -1.40
C PHE A 92 -18.03 8.10 -1.80
N ARG A 93 -19.04 7.31 -2.20
CA ARG A 93 -18.84 5.97 -2.79
C ARG A 93 -18.32 6.03 -4.23
N GLN A 94 -18.42 7.16 -4.94
CA GLN A 94 -17.85 7.28 -6.29
C GLN A 94 -16.34 7.58 -6.25
N MET A 95 -15.83 8.21 -5.19
CA MET A 95 -14.38 8.39 -4.94
C MET A 95 -13.76 7.21 -4.18
N ASP A 96 -14.16 5.98 -4.49
CA ASP A 96 -13.80 4.80 -3.69
C ASP A 96 -12.34 4.37 -3.88
N VAL A 97 -11.41 5.16 -3.31
CA VAL A 97 -9.99 4.85 -3.19
C VAL A 97 -9.80 3.46 -2.57
N ALA A 98 -10.74 3.00 -1.75
CA ALA A 98 -10.73 1.68 -1.16
C ALA A 98 -10.90 0.55 -2.21
N TYR A 99 -11.68 0.75 -3.28
CA TYR A 99 -11.87 -0.24 -4.35
C TYR A 99 -10.95 0.00 -5.56
N MET A 100 -10.23 1.11 -5.58
CA MET A 100 -9.19 1.39 -6.56
C MET A 100 -8.14 0.27 -6.58
N PRO A 101 -7.71 -0.19 -7.77
CA PRO A 101 -6.63 -1.17 -7.87
C PRO A 101 -5.28 -0.56 -7.42
N ILE A 102 -4.39 -1.38 -6.84
CA ILE A 102 -3.06 -0.93 -6.38
C ILE A 102 -2.27 -0.27 -7.52
N SER A 103 -2.36 -0.79 -8.75
CA SER A 103 -1.71 -0.22 -9.94
C SER A 103 -2.04 1.25 -10.13
N ARG A 104 -3.32 1.62 -9.97
CA ARG A 104 -3.77 3.01 -10.10
C ARG A 104 -3.30 3.85 -8.93
N TRP A 105 -3.36 3.33 -7.71
CA TRP A 105 -2.84 4.03 -6.51
C TRP A 105 -1.35 4.34 -6.63
N LYS A 106 -0.54 3.37 -7.07
CA LYS A 106 0.91 3.52 -7.21
C LYS A 106 1.33 4.41 -8.38
N GLY A 107 0.42 4.70 -9.31
CA GLY A 107 0.65 5.62 -10.42
C GLY A 107 0.19 7.05 -10.18
N MET A 108 -0.33 7.38 -8.99
CA MET A 108 -0.75 8.73 -8.60
C MET A 108 0.40 9.62 -8.13
#